data_AF-A0A1W9WQ20-F1
#
_entry.id   AF-A0A1W9WQ20-F1
#
_cell.length_a   1.000
_cell.length_b   1.000
_cell.length_c   1.000
_cell.angle_alpha   90.00
_cell.angle_beta   90.00
_cell.angle_gamma   90.00
#
_symmetry.space_group_name_H-M   'P 1'
#
loop_
_entity.id
_entity.type
_entity.pdbx_description
1 polymer ?
#
loop_
_entity_poly.entity_id
_entity_poly.type
_entity_poly.pdbx_seq_one_letter_code
_entity_poly.pdbx_strand_id
1 'polypeptide(L)'
;MKAGQDNSGTAVAADKKGDFALAANTEASANVTGLAASTAYDIFVVAEDGSNNLTAVEKVDVTTPAAPDTTAPTFASGYPKTANVTHNAFDLLVKANENGKAYYIVLADGATAPSAAQVKAGQDNSGTAVAAD
;
A
#
# COMPACT_ATOMS: atom_id res chain seq x y z
N MET A 1 36.19 -9.83 5.69
CA MET A 1 35.41 -9.89 6.94
C MET A 1 33.93 -9.78 6.55
N LYS A 2 33.10 -10.75 6.95
CA LYS A 2 31.86 -11.14 6.22
C LYS A 2 30.58 -10.99 7.06
N ALA A 3 30.49 -9.92 7.85
CA ALA A 3 29.26 -9.56 8.56
C ALA A 3 29.11 -8.04 8.50
N GLY A 4 28.04 -7.55 7.87
CA GLY A 4 27.60 -6.17 8.02
C GLY A 4 27.24 -5.98 9.48
N GLN A 5 28.07 -5.24 10.20
CA GLN A 5 27.82 -4.72 11.53
C GLN A 5 28.07 -3.21 11.42
N ASP A 6 27.34 -2.40 12.17
CA ASP A 6 27.73 -1.00 12.34
C ASP A 6 29.10 -0.91 13.05
N ASN A 7 29.69 0.29 13.07
CA ASN A 7 30.98 0.52 13.74
C ASN A 7 30.94 0.31 15.27
N SER A 8 29.80 -0.09 15.83
CA SER A 8 29.59 -0.40 17.25
C SER A 8 29.23 -1.86 17.51
N GLY A 9 29.27 -2.73 16.50
CA GLY A 9 29.03 -4.17 16.65
C GLY A 9 27.59 -4.55 17.02
N THR A 10 26.63 -3.65 16.84
CA THR A 10 25.21 -3.93 17.12
C THR A 10 24.55 -4.51 15.88
N ALA A 11 23.90 -5.66 16.01
CA ALA A 11 23.10 -6.24 14.94
C ALA A 11 21.85 -5.38 14.73
N VAL A 12 21.80 -4.64 13.64
CA VAL A 12 20.56 -4.00 13.17
C VAL A 12 19.68 -5.15 12.67
N ALA A 13 18.35 -5.11 12.84
CA ALA A 13 17.45 -6.14 12.29
C ALA A 13 17.54 -6.32 10.75
N ALA A 14 18.41 -5.56 10.09
CA ALA A 14 18.56 -5.35 8.65
C ALA A 14 19.98 -5.62 8.11
N ASP A 15 20.82 -6.41 8.81
CA ASP A 15 22.11 -6.82 8.24
C ASP A 15 21.89 -7.81 7.08
N LYS A 16 21.72 -7.28 5.87
CA LYS A 16 21.54 -8.03 4.62
C LYS A 16 22.87 -8.06 3.84
N LYS A 17 23.12 -9.14 3.11
CA LYS A 17 24.20 -9.24 2.11
C LYS A 17 23.72 -10.02 0.89
N GLY A 18 24.34 -9.78 -0.24
CA GLY A 18 24.13 -10.57 -1.46
C GLY A 18 25.26 -10.31 -2.44
N ASP A 19 25.30 -11.14 -3.47
CA ASP A 19 26.15 -11.00 -4.64
C ASP A 19 25.32 -11.35 -5.89
N PHE A 20 25.70 -10.80 -7.03
CA PHE A 20 25.07 -11.09 -8.32
C PHE A 20 26.07 -10.84 -9.44
N ALA A 21 25.90 -11.55 -10.56
CA ALA A 21 26.81 -11.45 -11.68
C ALA A 21 26.67 -10.09 -12.39
N LEU A 22 27.79 -9.50 -12.77
CA LEU A 22 27.87 -8.30 -13.59
C LEU A 22 28.35 -8.68 -15.00
N ALA A 23 27.80 -8.02 -16.02
CA ALA A 23 28.34 -8.04 -17.38
C ALA A 23 28.88 -6.65 -17.72
N ALA A 24 30.00 -6.58 -18.44
CA ALA A 24 30.65 -5.32 -18.75
C ALA A 24 29.69 -4.37 -19.49
N ASN A 25 29.61 -3.13 -19.01
CA ASN A 25 28.78 -2.06 -19.58
C ASN A 25 27.30 -2.42 -19.73
N THR A 26 26.79 -3.33 -18.90
CA THR A 26 25.39 -3.74 -18.87
C THR A 26 24.83 -3.53 -17.46
N GLU A 27 23.65 -2.93 -17.37
CA GLU A 27 22.98 -2.77 -16.07
C GLU A 27 22.60 -4.15 -15.51
N ALA A 28 22.84 -4.32 -14.22
CA ALA A 28 22.45 -5.50 -13.46
C ALA A 28 21.76 -5.05 -12.18
N SER A 29 20.83 -5.85 -11.68
CA SER A 29 20.02 -5.49 -10.53
C SER A 29 19.86 -6.67 -9.57
N ALA A 30 19.81 -6.38 -8.27
CA ALA A 30 19.40 -7.32 -7.23
C ALA A 30 18.11 -6.83 -6.56
N ASN A 31 17.24 -7.76 -6.18
CA ASN A 31 16.04 -7.43 -5.40
C ASN A 31 16.31 -7.64 -3.91
N VAL A 32 16.42 -6.54 -3.15
CA VAL A 32 16.64 -6.58 -1.70
C VAL A 32 15.28 -6.52 -0.99
N THR A 33 14.95 -7.56 -0.24
CA THR A 33 13.64 -7.70 0.43
C THR A 33 13.75 -7.86 1.95
N GLY A 34 12.60 -7.75 2.62
CA GLY A 34 12.50 -7.87 4.07
C GLY A 34 13.14 -6.70 4.83
N LEU A 35 13.10 -5.51 4.22
CA LEU A 35 13.43 -4.24 4.89
C LEU A 35 12.17 -3.69 5.58
N ALA A 36 12.36 -2.97 6.67
CA ALA A 36 11.27 -2.29 7.37
C ALA A 36 10.80 -1.07 6.57
N ALA A 37 9.51 -0.72 6.66
CA ALA A 37 8.94 0.48 6.05
C ALA A 37 9.42 1.76 6.76
N SER A 38 9.36 2.91 6.07
CA SER A 38 9.76 4.22 6.60
C SER A 38 11.15 4.23 7.26
N THR A 39 12.09 3.43 6.76
CA THR A 39 13.41 3.22 7.38
C THR A 39 14.52 3.59 6.39
N ALA A 40 15.46 4.41 6.85
CA ALA A 40 16.66 4.77 6.10
C ALA A 40 17.73 3.65 6.23
N TYR A 41 18.41 3.36 5.13
CA TYR A 41 19.47 2.36 5.04
C TYR A 41 20.68 2.90 4.29
N ASP A 42 21.86 2.57 4.80
CA ASP A 42 23.14 2.74 4.13
C ASP A 42 23.48 1.44 3.39
N ILE A 43 23.77 1.53 2.09
CA ILE A 43 24.18 0.40 1.26
C ILE A 43 25.64 0.59 0.87
N PHE A 44 26.48 -0.42 1.11
CA PHE A 44 27.90 -0.41 0.72
C PHE A 44 28.14 -1.47 -0.36
N VAL A 45 28.73 -1.07 -1.49
CA VAL A 45 28.91 -1.93 -2.66
C VAL A 45 30.37 -1.93 -3.13
N VAL A 46 30.85 -3.09 -3.55
CA VAL A 46 32.09 -3.29 -4.29
C VAL A 46 31.80 -4.16 -5.52
N ALA A 47 32.55 -3.98 -6.60
CA ALA A 47 32.58 -4.91 -7.72
C ALA A 47 33.92 -5.65 -7.76
N GLU A 48 33.88 -6.90 -8.19
CA GLU A 48 35.05 -7.77 -8.35
C GLU A 48 35.14 -8.22 -9.81
N ASP A 49 36.33 -8.15 -10.42
CA ASP A 49 36.57 -8.71 -11.75
C ASP A 49 36.94 -10.21 -11.71
N GLY A 50 37.07 -10.84 -12.88
CA GLY A 50 37.44 -12.26 -12.96
C GLY A 50 38.86 -12.61 -12.50
N SER A 51 39.67 -11.62 -12.11
CA SER A 51 41.02 -11.78 -11.55
C SER A 51 41.09 -11.42 -10.06
N ASN A 52 39.93 -11.25 -9.40
CA ASN A 52 39.78 -10.86 -8.00
C ASN A 52 40.27 -9.44 -7.66
N ASN A 53 40.27 -8.52 -8.64
CA ASN A 53 40.50 -7.11 -8.36
C ASN A 53 39.19 -6.44 -7.90
N LEU A 54 39.24 -5.74 -6.77
CA LEU A 54 38.09 -5.02 -6.21
C LEU A 54 38.12 -3.53 -6.54
N THR A 55 36.94 -2.94 -6.73
CA THR A 55 36.78 -1.48 -6.68
C THR A 55 36.95 -0.94 -5.26
N ALA A 56 37.05 0.39 -5.12
CA ALA A 56 36.76 1.02 -3.83
C ALA A 56 35.31 0.76 -3.40
N VAL A 57 35.04 0.88 -2.10
CA VAL A 57 33.68 0.79 -1.55
C VAL A 57 32.92 2.06 -1.95
N GLU A 58 31.73 1.88 -2.51
CA GLU A 58 30.77 2.96 -2.78
C GLU A 58 29.61 2.90 -1.78
N LYS A 59 29.13 4.05 -1.31
CA LYS A 59 27.97 4.16 -0.41
C LYS A 59 26.76 4.71 -1.17
N VAL A 60 25.58 4.09 -0.98
CA VAL A 60 24.30 4.57 -1.48
C VAL A 60 23.30 4.66 -0.33
N ASP A 61 22.57 5.78 -0.24
CA ASP A 61 21.51 5.97 0.74
C ASP A 61 20.14 5.66 0.13
N VAL A 62 19.28 4.97 0.88
CA VAL A 62 17.88 4.74 0.50
C VAL A 62 16.97 4.86 1.71
N THR A 63 15.74 5.32 1.51
CA THR A 63 14.68 5.25 2.52
C THR A 63 13.51 4.47 1.94
N THR A 64 13.09 3.41 2.63
CA THR A 64 11.89 2.67 2.23
C THR A 64 10.64 3.55 2.42
N PRO A 65 9.64 3.45 1.54
CA PRO A 65 8.40 4.18 1.73
C PRO A 65 7.63 3.66 2.94
N ALA A 66 6.61 4.41 3.37
CA ALA A 66 5.66 3.94 4.36
C ALA A 66 4.95 2.67 3.88
N ALA A 67 4.52 1.84 4.84
CA ALA A 67 3.69 0.69 4.53
C ALA A 67 2.37 1.15 3.89
N PRO A 68 1.78 0.34 2.98
CA PRO A 68 0.46 0.63 2.46
C PRO A 68 -0.56 0.81 3.58
N ASP A 69 -1.49 1.74 3.39
CA ASP A 69 -2.62 1.88 4.31
C ASP A 69 -3.52 0.64 4.22
N THR A 70 -3.89 0.09 5.37
CA THR A 70 -4.74 -1.10 5.50
C THR A 70 -5.92 -0.88 6.43
N THR A 71 -6.10 0.34 6.97
CA THR A 71 -7.27 0.65 7.80
C THR A 71 -8.46 0.95 6.90
N ALA A 72 -9.62 0.41 7.24
CA ALA A 72 -10.85 0.70 6.53
C ALA A 72 -11.47 2.01 7.05
N PRO A 73 -12.11 2.81 6.18
CA PRO A 73 -12.80 4.01 6.63
C PRO A 73 -13.98 3.65 7.53
N THR A 74 -14.26 4.51 8.48
CA THR A 74 -15.46 4.48 9.31
C THR A 74 -16.28 5.75 9.05
N PHE A 75 -17.61 5.62 9.08
CA PHE A 75 -18.46 6.80 8.96
C PHE A 75 -18.34 7.66 10.22
N ALA A 76 -18.35 8.98 10.01
CA ALA A 76 -18.39 9.93 11.10
C ALA A 76 -19.73 9.84 11.85
N SER A 77 -19.73 10.18 13.14
CA SER A 77 -20.96 10.19 13.93
C SER A 77 -22.04 11.07 13.29
N GLY A 78 -23.27 10.56 13.22
CA GLY A 78 -24.41 11.21 12.56
C GLY A 78 -24.46 11.07 11.03
N TYR A 79 -23.59 10.22 10.44
CA TYR A 79 -23.57 9.88 9.02
C TYR A 79 -23.59 8.36 8.81
N PRO A 80 -24.03 7.86 7.63
CA PRO A 80 -24.67 8.60 6.55
C PRO A 80 -26.05 9.14 6.97
N LYS A 81 -26.53 10.18 6.28
CA LYS A 81 -27.87 10.76 6.54
C LYS A 81 -28.46 11.38 5.27
N THR A 82 -29.74 11.70 5.31
CA THR A 82 -30.43 12.43 4.26
C THR A 82 -30.68 13.89 4.65
N ALA A 83 -30.82 14.76 3.65
CA ALA A 83 -31.28 16.14 3.81
C ALA A 83 -32.18 16.55 2.64
N ASN A 84 -32.79 17.75 2.72
CA ASN A 84 -33.57 18.35 1.63
C ASN A 84 -34.61 17.41 1.00
N VAL A 85 -35.31 16.64 1.84
CA VAL A 85 -36.32 15.69 1.38
C VAL A 85 -37.52 16.44 0.80
N THR A 86 -37.91 16.05 -0.42
CA THR A 86 -39.09 16.54 -1.12
C THR A 86 -40.03 15.37 -1.44
N HIS A 87 -41.11 15.62 -2.20
CA HIS A 87 -42.04 14.57 -2.60
C HIS A 87 -41.43 13.46 -3.47
N ASN A 88 -40.29 13.71 -4.14
CA ASN A 88 -39.67 12.75 -5.06
C ASN A 88 -38.13 12.76 -5.07
N ALA A 89 -37.48 13.44 -4.12
CA ALA A 89 -36.01 13.52 -4.07
C ALA A 89 -35.52 13.77 -2.64
N PHE A 90 -34.24 13.48 -2.40
CA PHE A 90 -33.50 13.82 -1.20
C PHE A 90 -32.01 13.93 -1.53
N ASP A 91 -31.24 14.59 -0.67
CA ASP A 91 -29.79 14.57 -0.75
C ASP A 91 -29.22 13.46 0.13
N LEU A 92 -28.34 12.62 -0.40
CA LEU A 92 -27.55 11.67 0.38
C LEU A 92 -26.24 12.33 0.84
N LEU A 93 -26.07 12.48 2.15
CA LEU A 93 -24.89 13.06 2.75
C LEU A 93 -24.03 11.97 3.41
N VAL A 94 -22.76 11.90 3.01
CA VAL A 94 -21.80 10.92 3.50
C VAL A 94 -20.55 11.62 4.03
N LYS A 95 -20.02 11.14 5.16
CA LYS A 95 -18.77 11.62 5.75
C LYS A 95 -18.03 10.46 6.40
N ALA A 96 -16.76 10.29 6.07
CA ALA A 96 -15.88 9.27 6.63
C ALA A 96 -14.61 9.90 7.24
N ASN A 97 -13.91 9.16 8.08
CA ASN A 97 -12.65 9.58 8.73
C ASN A 97 -11.42 9.52 7.80
N GLU A 98 -11.57 8.99 6.58
CA GLU A 98 -10.51 8.83 5.60
C GLU A 98 -11.02 9.20 4.21
N ASN A 99 -10.11 9.61 3.32
CA ASN A 99 -10.44 9.91 1.94
C ASN A 99 -10.79 8.61 1.20
N GLY A 100 -11.91 8.62 0.47
CA GLY A 100 -12.34 7.45 -0.26
C GLY A 100 -13.49 7.74 -1.22
N LYS A 101 -14.11 6.67 -1.70
CA LYS A 101 -15.28 6.71 -2.57
C LYS A 101 -16.45 6.01 -1.86
N ALA A 102 -17.57 6.69 -1.72
CA ALA A 102 -18.81 6.08 -1.24
C ALA A 102 -19.58 5.45 -2.40
N TYR A 103 -20.32 4.39 -2.10
CA TYR A 103 -21.23 3.71 -3.02
C TYR A 103 -22.60 3.63 -2.34
N TYR A 104 -23.67 3.78 -3.12
CA TYR A 104 -25.03 3.68 -2.62
C TYR A 104 -25.90 2.96 -3.65
N ILE A 105 -27.00 2.38 -3.15
CA ILE A 105 -28.13 1.93 -3.95
C ILE A 105 -29.39 2.35 -3.19
N VAL A 106 -30.51 2.51 -3.89
CA VAL A 106 -31.81 2.79 -3.28
C VAL A 106 -32.75 1.65 -3.63
N LEU A 107 -33.36 1.03 -2.61
CA LEU A 107 -34.28 -0.11 -2.75
C LEU A 107 -35.65 0.24 -2.16
N ALA A 108 -36.67 -0.54 -2.49
CA ALA A 108 -37.99 -0.42 -1.90
C ALA A 108 -37.98 -0.68 -0.39
N ASP A 109 -38.93 -0.09 0.33
CA ASP A 109 -39.10 -0.32 1.76
C ASP A 109 -39.27 -1.81 2.08
N GLY A 110 -38.60 -2.28 3.13
CA GLY A 110 -38.58 -3.68 3.54
C GLY A 110 -37.75 -4.64 2.66
N ALA A 111 -37.01 -4.15 1.66
CA ALA A 111 -36.10 -5.00 0.89
C ALA A 111 -35.00 -5.61 1.78
N THR A 112 -34.61 -6.86 1.51
CA THR A 112 -33.48 -7.50 2.19
C THR A 112 -32.20 -6.71 1.94
N ALA A 113 -31.45 -6.42 3.00
CA ALA A 113 -30.22 -5.65 2.92
C ALA A 113 -29.15 -6.40 2.09
N PRO A 114 -28.53 -5.75 1.08
CA PRO A 114 -27.41 -6.32 0.35
C PRO A 114 -26.11 -6.30 1.16
N SER A 115 -25.14 -7.09 0.71
CA SER A 115 -23.75 -7.01 1.18
C SER A 115 -23.04 -5.75 0.68
N ALA A 116 -21.94 -5.37 1.34
CA ALA A 116 -21.10 -4.25 0.90
C ALA A 116 -20.54 -4.44 -0.53
N ALA A 117 -20.25 -5.68 -0.92
CA ALA A 117 -19.79 -6.01 -2.27
C ALA A 117 -20.90 -5.77 -3.32
N GLN A 118 -22.14 -6.15 -3.00
CA GLN A 118 -23.30 -5.90 -3.86
C GLN A 118 -23.58 -4.39 -4.00
N VAL A 119 -23.56 -3.63 -2.90
CA VAL A 119 -23.72 -2.16 -2.95
C VAL A 119 -22.64 -1.53 -3.84
N LYS A 120 -21.38 -1.95 -3.70
CA LYS A 120 -20.27 -1.46 -4.55
C LYS A 120 -20.46 -1.81 -6.03
N ALA A 121 -21.04 -2.98 -6.32
CA ALA A 121 -21.33 -3.43 -7.67
C ALA A 121 -22.64 -2.85 -8.24
N GLY A 122 -23.39 -2.06 -7.47
CA GLY A 122 -24.70 -1.55 -7.87
C GLY A 122 -25.75 -2.65 -7.98
N GLN A 123 -25.77 -3.61 -7.04
CA GLN A 123 -26.67 -4.75 -7.03
C GLN A 123 -27.51 -4.82 -5.75
N ASP A 124 -28.71 -5.40 -5.85
CA ASP A 124 -29.52 -5.77 -4.71
C ASP A 124 -29.01 -7.06 -4.01
N ASN A 125 -29.73 -7.52 -2.97
CA ASN A 125 -29.34 -8.72 -2.22
C ASN A 125 -29.38 -10.01 -3.05
N SER A 126 -30.08 -10.04 -4.18
CA SER A 126 -30.12 -11.18 -5.11
C SER A 126 -28.97 -11.16 -6.13
N GLY A 127 -28.19 -10.09 -6.18
CA GLY A 127 -27.16 -9.87 -7.21
C GLY A 127 -27.71 -9.25 -8.50
N THR A 128 -28.95 -8.76 -8.48
CA THR A 128 -29.56 -8.08 -9.63
C THR A 128 -29.10 -6.64 -9.67
N ALA A 129 -28.70 -6.16 -10.84
CA ALA A 129 -28.27 -4.77 -11.02
C ALA A 129 -29.41 -3.78 -10.72
N VAL A 130 -29.10 -2.78 -9.91
CA VAL A 130 -29.96 -1.62 -9.64
C VAL A 130 -29.74 -0.58 -10.73
N ALA A 131 -30.80 0.10 -11.16
CA ALA A 131 -30.69 1.17 -12.15
C ALA A 131 -29.80 2.31 -11.63
N ALA A 132 -29.09 2.98 -12.54
CA ALA A 132 -28.40 4.21 -12.21
C ALA A 132 -29.42 5.32 -11.90
N ASP A 133 -29.05 6.17 -10.95
CA ASP A 133 -29.75 7.41 -10.59
C ASP A 133 -29.60 8.47 -11.71
#